data_AF-A0A965BYH5-F1
#
_entry.id   AF-A0A965BYH5-F1
#
_cell.length_a   1.000
_cell.length_b   1.000
_cell.length_c   1.000
_cell.angle_alpha   90.00
_cell.angle_beta   90.00
_cell.angle_gamma   90.00
#
_symmetry.space_group_name_H-M   'P 1'
#
loop_
_entity.id
_entity.type
_entity.pdbx_description
1 polymer ?
#
loop_
_entity_poly.entity_id
_entity_poly.type
_entity_poly.pdbx_seq_one_letter_code
_entity_poly.pdbx_strand_id
1 'polypeptide(L)'
;MSKLLGGEFGLAVTYWLLFFLGAGSFFIFGSQAVDRERWLLYLGIVVTALAYTFLLILGIKAAYKGPQLWKVMSRTSSIFMIINVLVGISTLGFIY
;
A
#
# COMPACT_ATOMS: atom_id res chain seq x y z
N MET A 1 -1.11 -14.72 23.73
CA MET A 1 -0.58 -13.37 23.43
C MET A 1 0.86 -13.39 22.90
N SER A 2 1.76 -14.27 23.37
CA SER A 2 3.18 -14.25 22.96
C SER A 2 3.49 -14.67 21.51
N LYS A 3 2.58 -15.36 20.81
CA LYS A 3 2.69 -15.63 19.36
C LYS A 3 2.33 -14.42 18.47
N LEU A 4 1.60 -13.43 18.99
CA LEU A 4 1.28 -12.20 18.24
C LEU A 4 2.45 -11.22 18.18
N LEU A 5 3.34 -11.26 19.17
CA LEU A 5 4.51 -10.38 19.27
C LEU A 5 5.83 -11.07 18.90
N GLY A 6 5.90 -12.41 18.90
CA GLY A 6 7.16 -13.15 18.84
C GLY A 6 7.50 -13.94 17.56
N GLY A 7 6.62 -14.06 16.57
CA GLY A 7 6.96 -14.84 15.38
C GLY A 7 5.83 -14.90 14.35
N GLU A 8 6.17 -14.69 13.08
CA GLU A 8 5.31 -14.77 11.89
C GLU A 8 4.17 -13.74 11.76
N PHE A 9 3.35 -13.48 12.78
CA PHE A 9 2.20 -12.56 12.67
C PHE A 9 2.55 -11.09 12.85
N GLY A 10 3.55 -10.76 13.67
CA GLY A 10 3.98 -9.37 13.88
C GLY A 10 4.43 -8.71 12.57
N LEU A 11 5.13 -9.46 11.72
CA LEU A 11 5.57 -8.97 10.42
C LEU A 11 4.36 -8.60 9.53
N ALA A 12 3.39 -9.51 9.41
CA ALA A 12 2.19 -9.27 8.63
C ALA A 12 1.43 -8.04 9.14
N VAL A 13 1.18 -7.95 10.45
CA VAL A 13 0.44 -6.83 11.04
C VAL A 13 1.16 -5.49 10.83
N THR A 14 2.49 -5.44 10.99
CA THR A 14 3.28 -4.23 10.74
C THR A 14 3.20 -3.80 9.28
N TYR A 15 3.38 -4.71 8.33
CA TYR A 15 3.31 -4.37 6.89
C TYR A 15 1.90 -3.97 6.46
N TRP A 16 0.87 -4.60 7.01
CA TRP A 16 -0.52 -4.19 6.77
C TRP A 16 -0.82 -2.79 7.31
N LEU A 17 -0.39 -2.48 8.53
CA LEU A 17 -0.55 -1.15 9.11
C LEU A 17 0.18 -0.08 8.28
N LEU A 18 1.42 -0.34 7.88
CA LEU A 18 2.19 0.56 7.03
C LEU A 18 1.50 0.76 5.67
N PHE A 19 1.00 -0.32 5.06
CA PHE A 19 0.26 -0.25 3.81
C PHE A 19 -1.02 0.59 3.95
N PHE A 20 -1.84 0.33 4.98
CA PHE A 20 -3.06 1.10 5.21
C PHE A 20 -2.78 2.58 5.49
N LEU A 21 -1.72 2.90 6.23
CA LEU A 21 -1.30 4.29 6.44
C LEU A 21 -0.88 4.96 5.13
N GLY A 22 -0.10 4.27 4.29
CA GLY A 22 0.29 4.78 2.98
C GLY A 22 -0.92 4.98 2.06
N ALA A 23 -1.80 3.99 1.97
CA ALA A 23 -3.01 4.05 1.14
C ALA A 23 -3.99 5.12 1.62
N GLY A 24 -4.19 5.27 2.94
CA GLY A 24 -5.03 6.32 3.51
C GLY A 24 -4.46 7.72 3.27
N SER A 25 -3.14 7.88 3.39
CA SER A 25 -2.46 9.13 3.05
C SER A 25 -2.64 9.46 1.57
N PHE A 26 -2.42 8.49 0.68
CA PHE A 26 -2.64 8.63 -0.76
C PHE A 26 -4.09 9.02 -1.09
N PHE A 27 -5.07 8.44 -0.40
CA PHE A 27 -6.48 8.78 -0.57
C PHE A 27 -6.76 10.26 -0.23
N ILE A 28 -6.30 10.74 0.93
CA ILE A 28 -6.56 12.12 1.38
C ILE A 28 -5.82 13.13 0.51
N PHE A 29 -4.51 12.96 0.33
CA PHE A 29 -3.70 13.92 -0.44
C PHE A 29 -4.00 13.84 -1.95
N GLY A 30 -4.28 12.64 -2.46
CA GLY A 30 -4.70 12.43 -3.84
C GLY A 30 -6.02 13.14 -4.13
N SER A 31 -7.03 12.97 -3.27
CA SER A 31 -8.32 13.67 -3.40
C SER A 31 -8.15 15.18 -3.36
N GLN A 32 -7.35 15.73 -2.44
CA GLN A 32 -7.06 17.18 -2.40
C GLN A 32 -6.31 17.69 -3.63
N ALA A 33 -5.41 16.88 -4.21
CA ALA A 33 -4.68 17.27 -5.42
C ALA A 33 -5.60 17.28 -6.64
N VAL A 34 -6.53 16.33 -6.73
CA VAL A 34 -7.54 16.25 -7.80
C VAL A 34 -8.54 17.39 -7.69
N ASP A 35 -9.06 17.68 -6.48
CA ASP A 35 -9.99 18.78 -6.21
C ASP A 35 -9.43 20.15 -6.61
N ARG A 36 -8.10 20.34 -6.49
CA ARG A 36 -7.41 21.58 -6.91
C ARG A 36 -6.92 21.56 -8.35
N GLU A 37 -7.33 20.58 -9.16
CA GLU A 37 -6.90 20.36 -10.55
C GLU A 37 -5.37 20.28 -10.73
N ARG A 38 -4.64 19.90 -9.66
CA ARG A 38 -3.18 19.84 -9.65
C ARG A 38 -2.69 18.49 -10.15
N TRP A 39 -2.92 18.22 -11.43
CA TRP A 39 -2.61 16.94 -12.09
C TRP A 39 -1.15 16.50 -11.96
N LEU A 40 -0.19 17.43 -12.05
CA LEU A 40 1.24 17.14 -11.86
C LEU A 40 1.56 16.64 -10.44
N LEU A 41 0.95 17.26 -9.42
CA LEU A 41 1.10 16.80 -8.04
C LEU A 41 0.41 15.46 -7.84
N TYR A 42 -0.79 15.27 -8.40
CA TYR A 42 -1.49 14.00 -8.35
C TYR A 42 -0.65 12.86 -8.96
N LEU A 43 -0.07 13.06 -10.15
CA LEU A 43 0.84 12.11 -10.77
C LEU A 43 2.07 11.81 -9.89
N GLY A 44 2.66 12.84 -9.27
CA GLY A 44 3.75 12.66 -8.31
C GLY A 44 3.34 11.81 -7.09
N ILE A 45 2.14 12.04 -6.57
CA ILE A 45 1.56 11.30 -5.44
C ILE A 45 1.27 9.84 -5.84
N VAL A 46 0.77 9.59 -7.06
CA VAL A 46 0.56 8.23 -7.62
C VAL A 46 1.89 7.49 -7.75
N VAL A 47 2.91 8.10 -8.35
CA VAL A 47 4.24 7.50 -8.50
C VAL A 47 4.84 7.18 -7.12
N THR A 48 4.67 8.08 -6.16
CA THR A 48 5.13 7.88 -4.78
C THR A 48 4.40 6.71 -4.11
N ALA A 49 3.08 6.58 -4.29
CA ALA A 49 2.31 5.47 -3.75
C ALA A 49 2.71 4.12 -4.36
N LEU A 50 2.98 4.08 -5.66
CA LEU A 50 3.49 2.89 -6.35
C LEU A 50 4.89 2.50 -5.84
N ALA A 51 5.80 3.48 -5.72
CA ALA A 51 7.14 3.27 -5.18
C ALA A 51 7.08 2.77 -3.72
N TYR A 52 6.22 3.36 -2.89
CA TYR A 52 6.00 2.94 -1.51
C TYR A 52 5.50 1.50 -1.41
N THR A 53 4.54 1.13 -2.27
CA THR A 53 4.02 -0.23 -2.33
C THR A 53 5.11 -1.22 -2.74
N PHE A 54 5.97 -0.84 -3.68
CA PHE A 54 7.10 -1.67 -4.11
C PHE A 54 8.12 -1.88 -2.98
N LEU A 55 8.43 -0.82 -2.23
CA LEU A 55 9.30 -0.88 -1.05
C LEU A 55 8.72 -1.80 0.04
N LEU A 56 7.40 -1.76 0.28
CA LEU A 56 6.74 -2.68 1.21
C LEU A 56 6.88 -4.14 0.77
N ILE A 57 6.67 -4.43 -0.53
CA ILE A 57 6.83 -5.79 -1.07
C ILE A 57 8.28 -6.28 -0.92
N LEU A 58 9.27 -5.42 -1.16
CA LEU A 58 10.69 -5.74 -0.95
C LEU A 58 11.02 -5.96 0.54
N GLY A 59 10.44 -5.16 1.43
CA GLY A 59 10.57 -5.36 2.88
C GLY A 59 10.00 -6.71 3.32
N ILE A 60 8.81 -7.07 2.83
CA ILE A 60 8.20 -8.39 3.08
C ILE A 60 9.11 -9.50 2.54
N LYS A 61 9.68 -9.34 1.33
CA LYS A 61 10.64 -10.29 0.76
C LYS A 61 11.83 -10.53 1.67
N ALA A 62 12.44 -9.44 2.16
CA ALA A 62 13.67 -9.51 2.94
C ALA A 62 13.45 -10.10 4.33
N ALA A 63 12.29 -9.83 4.94
CA ALA A 63 12.01 -10.23 6.31
C ALA A 63 11.26 -11.57 6.43
N TYR A 64 10.58 -12.04 5.38
CA TYR A 64 9.90 -13.33 5.39
C TYR A 64 10.89 -14.49 5.18
N LYS A 65 10.97 -15.42 6.14
CA LYS A 65 11.87 -16.60 6.11
C LYS A 65 11.12 -17.94 6.03
N GLY A 66 9.92 -17.98 5.43
CA GLY A 66 9.12 -19.19 5.29
C GLY A 66 9.28 -19.91 3.93
N PRO A 67 8.98 -21.22 3.84
CA PRO A 67 9.11 -22.01 2.61
C PRO A 67 8.14 -21.62 1.48
N GLN A 68 7.07 -20.88 1.78
CA GLN A 68 6.05 -20.46 0.81
C GLN A 68 6.09 -18.95 0.48
N LEU A 69 7.29 -18.34 0.50
CA LEU A 69 7.49 -16.90 0.28
C LEU A 69 6.79 -16.38 -0.98
N TRP A 70 6.96 -17.07 -2.10
CA TRP A 70 6.38 -16.67 -3.39
C TRP A 70 4.85 -16.68 -3.40
N LYS A 71 4.21 -17.60 -2.67
CA LYS A 71 2.75 -17.69 -2.56
C LYS A 71 2.18 -16.56 -1.70
N VAL A 72 2.85 -16.24 -0.59
CA VAL A 72 2.47 -15.10 0.27
C VAL A 72 2.66 -13.80 -0.47
N MET A 73 3.83 -13.61 -1.12
CA MET A 73 4.14 -12.42 -1.88
C MET A 73 3.15 -12.16 -3.01
N SER A 74 2.78 -13.20 -3.77
CA SER A 74 1.77 -13.08 -4.83
C SER A 74 0.41 -12.62 -4.27
N ARG A 75 -0.06 -13.23 -3.18
CA ARG A 75 -1.34 -12.85 -2.55
C ARG A 75 -1.33 -11.42 -2.01
N THR A 76 -0.28 -11.05 -1.27
CA THR A 76 -0.18 -9.72 -0.67
C THR A 76 -0.01 -8.64 -1.73
N SER A 77 0.80 -8.89 -2.77
CA SER A 77 0.98 -7.96 -3.89
C SER A 77 -0.33 -7.71 -4.64
N SER A 78 -1.13 -8.76 -4.90
CA SER A 78 -2.42 -8.61 -5.59
C SER A 78 -3.38 -7.74 -4.77
N ILE A 79 -3.46 -7.96 -3.45
CA ILE A 79 -4.36 -7.16 -2.61
C ILE A 79 -3.91 -5.70 -2.57
N PHE A 80 -2.59 -5.44 -2.43
CA PHE A 80 -2.06 -4.08 -2.47
C PHE A 80 -2.38 -3.37 -3.79
N MET A 81 -2.26 -4.08 -4.92
CA MET A 81 -2.60 -3.53 -6.22
C MET A 81 -4.09 -3.19 -6.34
N ILE A 82 -4.98 -4.10 -5.91
CA ILE A 82 -6.44 -3.87 -5.93
C ILE A 82 -6.81 -2.66 -5.08
N ILE A 83 -6.25 -2.53 -3.88
CA ILE A 83 -6.52 -1.39 -2.99
C ILE A 83 -6.00 -0.08 -3.59
N ASN A 84 -4.79 -0.07 -4.16
CA ASN A 84 -4.25 1.13 -4.80
C ASN A 84 -5.10 1.58 -6.00
N VAL A 85 -5.59 0.64 -6.82
CA VAL A 85 -6.50 0.95 -7.92
C VAL A 85 -7.82 1.51 -7.40
N LEU A 86 -8.39 0.88 -6.37
CA LEU A 86 -9.64 1.33 -5.75
C LEU A 86 -9.51 2.75 -5.17
N VAL A 87 -8.42 3.04 -4.45
CA VAL A 87 -8.13 4.38 -3.95
C VAL A 87 -7.94 5.35 -5.11
N GLY A 88 -7.18 4.98 -6.14
CA GLY A 88 -6.98 5.82 -7.33
C GLY A 88 -8.30 6.22 -7.99
N ILE A 89 -9.17 5.25 -8.29
CA ILE A 89 -10.50 5.53 -8.85
C ILE A 89 -11.32 6.39 -7.91
N SER A 90 -11.28 6.11 -6.60
CA SER A 90 -12.03 6.90 -5.62
C SER A 90 -11.58 8.35 -5.56
N THR A 91 -10.28 8.64 -5.69
CA THR A 91 -9.77 10.01 -5.76
C THR A 91 -10.22 10.75 -7.03
N LEU A 92 -10.36 10.04 -8.15
CA LEU A 92 -10.84 10.58 -9.41
C LEU A 92 -12.37 10.73 -9.45
N GLY A 93 -13.10 9.98 -8.62
CA GLY A 93 -14.56 10.09 -8.52
C GLY A 93 -15.07 11.44 -8.01
N PHE A 94 -14.19 12.27 -7.44
CA PHE A 94 -14.50 13.63 -7.00
C PHE A 94 -14.26 14.71 -8.07
N ILE A 95 -13.85 14.32 -9.28
CA ILE A 95 -13.77 15.24 -10.42
C ILE A 95 -15.20 15.61 -10.82
N TYR A 96 -15.55 16.88 -10.67
CA TYR A 96 -16.84 17.46 -11.07
C TYR A 96 -16.77 18.09 -12.47
#